data_AF-A0A925J7A5-F1
#
_entry.id   AF-A0A925J7A5-F1
#
_cell.length_a   1.000
_cell.length_b   1.000
_cell.length_c   1.000
_cell.angle_alpha   90.00
_cell.angle_beta   90.00
_cell.angle_gamma   90.00
#
_symmetry.space_group_name_H-M   'P 1'
#
loop_
_entity.id
_entity.type
_entity.pdbx_description
1 polymer ?
#
loop_
_entity_poly.entity_id
_entity_poly.type
_entity_poly.pdbx_seq_one_letter_code
_entity_poly.pdbx_strand_id
1 'polypeptide(L)'
;MNGTYQYNFTGKFKGTSNEIKILALGKGKIKLAFDLTYPYIDATGGLTANVGTLEGIADISGDIATYSSNEFGDCKITITFVKPGTIEATQYGGSACGFGHNVSANGTYKKVTGVKPKI
;
A
#
# COMPACT_ATOMS: atom_id res chain seq x y z
N MET A 1 14.26 -4.30 -3.24
CA MET A 1 13.41 -3.23 -3.79
C MET A 1 12.25 -3.80 -4.62
N ASN A 2 12.47 -4.28 -5.85
CA ASN A 2 11.40 -4.89 -6.64
C ASN A 2 10.68 -6.02 -5.90
N GLY A 3 9.37 -6.08 -6.07
CA GLY A 3 8.57 -7.19 -5.59
C GLY A 3 7.16 -6.77 -5.17
N THR A 4 6.47 -7.77 -4.66
CA THR A 4 5.15 -7.64 -4.05
C THR A 4 5.31 -7.78 -2.55
N TYR A 5 4.66 -6.88 -1.81
CA TYR A 5 4.69 -6.83 -0.36
C TYR A 5 3.26 -6.91 0.16
N GLN A 6 3.01 -7.72 1.19
CA GLN A 6 1.69 -7.92 1.74
C GLN A 6 1.64 -7.63 3.23
N TYR A 7 0.52 -7.04 3.66
CA TYR A 7 0.09 -6.97 5.04
C TYR A 7 -1.09 -7.93 5.19
N ASN A 8 -0.89 -9.04 5.89
CA ASN A 8 -1.91 -10.07 6.09
C ASN A 8 -2.73 -9.76 7.34
N PHE A 9 -4.06 -9.73 7.20
CA PHE A 9 -4.94 -9.58 8.35
C PHE A 9 -4.95 -10.86 9.20
N THR A 10 -5.27 -10.70 10.48
CA THR A 10 -5.30 -11.80 11.46
C THR A 10 -6.69 -11.95 12.08
N GLY A 11 -6.89 -12.99 12.89
CA GLY A 11 -8.17 -13.25 13.55
C GLY A 11 -9.30 -13.52 12.55
N LYS A 12 -10.42 -12.81 12.72
CA LYS A 12 -11.66 -12.99 11.92
C LYS A 12 -11.49 -12.67 10.43
N PHE A 13 -10.44 -11.94 10.07
CA PHE A 13 -10.15 -11.52 8.70
C PHE A 13 -8.94 -12.28 8.11
N LYS A 14 -8.51 -13.37 8.76
CA LYS A 14 -7.44 -14.21 8.22
C LYS A 14 -7.80 -14.68 6.81
N GLY A 15 -6.86 -14.51 5.88
CA GLY A 15 -7.05 -14.83 4.47
C GLY A 15 -7.28 -13.60 3.58
N THR A 16 -7.48 -12.41 4.16
CA THR A 16 -7.40 -11.14 3.43
C THR A 16 -6.05 -10.46 3.65
N SER A 17 -5.69 -9.56 2.75
CA SER A 17 -4.43 -8.82 2.81
C SER A 17 -4.50 -7.50 2.05
N ASN A 18 -3.71 -6.53 2.47
CA ASN A 18 -3.32 -5.40 1.63
C ASN A 18 -2.06 -5.76 0.85
N GLU A 19 -1.94 -5.27 -0.37
CA GLU A 19 -0.81 -5.51 -1.25
C GLU A 19 -0.21 -4.20 -1.79
N ILE A 20 1.13 -4.15 -1.82
CA ILE A 20 1.90 -3.08 -2.44
C ILE A 20 2.89 -3.72 -3.43
N LYS A 21 2.79 -3.34 -4.70
CA LYS A 21 3.75 -3.71 -5.74
C LYS A 21 4.74 -2.57 -5.93
N ILE A 22 6.02 -2.91 -5.97
CA ILE A 22 7.11 -1.96 -6.18
C ILE A 22 7.93 -2.38 -7.39
N LEU A 23 8.07 -1.46 -8.35
CA LEU A 23 8.91 -1.61 -9.53
C LEU A 23 9.91 -0.45 -9.62
N ALA A 24 11.21 -0.75 -9.50
CA ALA A 24 12.27 0.23 -9.73
C ALA A 24 12.31 0.64 -11.21
N LEU A 25 12.34 1.95 -11.45
CA LEU A 25 12.46 2.55 -12.78
C LEU A 25 13.87 3.07 -13.06
N GLY A 26 14.72 3.15 -12.02
CA GLY A 26 16.03 3.79 -12.08
C GLY A 26 15.93 5.31 -11.84
N LYS A 27 17.09 5.98 -11.80
CA LYS A 27 17.20 7.45 -11.62
C LYS A 27 16.42 7.99 -10.41
N GLY A 28 16.42 7.25 -9.30
CA GLY A 28 15.71 7.66 -8.09
C GLY A 28 14.19 7.61 -8.20
N LYS A 29 13.62 6.79 -9.11
CA LYS A 29 12.17 6.62 -9.26
C LYS A 29 11.74 5.16 -9.14
N ILE A 30 10.54 4.96 -8.58
CA ILE A 30 9.85 3.67 -8.53
C ILE A 30 8.39 3.84 -8.97
N LYS A 31 7.82 2.84 -9.65
CA LYS A 31 6.37 2.70 -9.84
C LYS A 31 5.80 1.90 -8.66
N LEU A 32 4.69 2.39 -8.13
CA LEU A 32 3.93 1.80 -7.03
C LEU A 32 2.54 1.40 -7.52
N ALA A 33 2.03 0.29 -6.99
CA ALA A 33 0.63 -0.09 -7.06
C ALA A 33 0.16 -0.49 -5.66
N PHE A 34 -0.99 0.00 -5.25
CA PHE A 34 -1.65 -0.33 -4.00
C PHE A 34 -2.96 -1.05 -4.32
N ASP A 35 -3.16 -2.20 -3.70
CA ASP A 35 -4.42 -2.95 -3.69
C ASP A 35 -4.79 -3.13 -2.21
N LEU A 36 -5.67 -2.28 -1.70
CA LEU A 36 -5.96 -2.15 -0.27
C LEU A 36 -7.39 -2.58 0.06
N THR A 37 -7.56 -3.14 1.24
CA THR A 37 -8.82 -3.61 1.79
C THR A 37 -8.98 -3.20 3.25
N TYR A 38 -10.20 -2.86 3.62
CA TYR A 38 -10.64 -2.73 5.01
C TYR A 38 -11.78 -3.73 5.24
N PRO A 39 -11.48 -4.94 5.76
CA PRO A 39 -12.49 -5.95 6.01
C PRO A 39 -13.28 -5.63 7.28
N TYR A 40 -14.60 -5.88 7.25
CA TYR A 40 -15.50 -5.68 8.38
C TYR A 40 -16.66 -6.66 8.35
N ILE A 41 -17.35 -6.78 9.48
CA ILE A 41 -18.59 -7.56 9.59
C ILE A 41 -19.77 -6.59 9.48
N ASP A 42 -20.67 -6.83 8.55
CA ASP A 42 -21.85 -6.00 8.36
C ASP A 42 -22.93 -6.27 9.42
N ALA A 43 -24.03 -5.52 9.35
CA ALA A 43 -25.14 -5.63 10.30
C ALA A 43 -25.85 -7.00 10.29
N THR A 44 -25.65 -7.81 9.23
CA THR A 44 -26.23 -9.16 9.09
C THR A 44 -25.26 -10.25 9.57
N GLY A 45 -24.05 -9.89 9.98
CA GLY A 45 -22.99 -10.84 10.33
C GLY A 45 -22.15 -11.32 9.14
N GLY A 46 -22.39 -10.77 7.94
CA GLY A 46 -21.64 -11.09 6.74
C GLY A 46 -20.25 -10.45 6.72
N LEU A 47 -19.26 -11.18 6.19
CA LEU A 47 -17.93 -10.61 5.91
C LEU A 47 -18.00 -9.78 4.64
N THR A 48 -17.71 -8.48 4.77
CA THR A 48 -17.65 -7.51 3.67
C THR A 48 -16.32 -6.75 3.76
N ALA A 49 -15.95 -6.02 2.71
CA ALA A 49 -14.80 -5.13 2.75
C ALA A 49 -15.01 -3.85 1.93
N ASN A 50 -14.45 -2.75 2.41
CA ASN A 50 -14.17 -1.60 1.54
C ASN A 50 -12.82 -1.85 0.86
N VAL A 51 -12.68 -1.39 -0.39
CA VAL A 51 -11.46 -1.57 -1.17
C VAL A 51 -11.05 -0.25 -1.79
N GLY A 52 -9.74 -0.10 -2.01
CA GLY A 52 -9.16 1.09 -2.62
C GLY A 52 -7.88 0.74 -3.36
N THR A 53 -7.70 1.33 -4.53
CA THR A 53 -6.53 1.09 -5.38
C THR A 53 -5.84 2.40 -5.73
N LEU A 54 -4.52 2.35 -5.94
CA LEU A 54 -3.77 3.50 -6.45
C LEU A 54 -2.56 3.01 -7.23
N GLU A 55 -2.28 3.66 -8.35
CA GLU A 55 -1.01 3.53 -9.06
C GLU A 55 -0.30 4.88 -9.15
N GLY A 56 1.03 4.87 -9.09
CA GLY A 56 1.78 6.11 -9.12
C GLY A 56 3.27 5.93 -9.28
N ILE A 57 3.96 7.04 -9.56
CA ILE A 57 5.42 7.11 -9.53
C ILE A 57 5.82 7.84 -8.25
N ALA A 58 6.71 7.23 -7.49
CA ALA A 58 7.33 7.82 -6.30
C ALA A 58 8.79 8.15 -6.57
N ASP A 59 9.25 9.24 -5.99
CA ASP A 59 10.66 9.57 -5.89
C ASP A 59 11.26 8.84 -4.68
N ILE A 60 12.42 8.21 -4.86
CA ILE A 60 13.13 7.50 -3.80
C ILE A 60 14.49 8.15 -3.52
N SER A 61 14.73 8.43 -2.24
CA SER A 61 15.99 8.96 -1.72
C SER A 61 16.39 8.15 -0.48
N GLY A 62 17.56 7.52 -0.53
CA GLY A 62 17.96 6.55 0.49
C GLY A 62 16.94 5.42 0.60
N ASP A 63 16.43 5.21 1.82
CA ASP A 63 15.49 4.14 2.15
C ASP A 63 14.02 4.60 2.16
N ILE A 64 13.72 5.81 1.68
CA ILE A 64 12.37 6.36 1.70
C ILE A 64 11.93 6.71 0.28
N ALA A 65 10.83 6.12 -0.15
CA ALA A 65 10.11 6.53 -1.35
C ALA A 65 8.90 7.36 -0.97
N THR A 66 8.68 8.48 -1.67
CA THR A 66 7.56 9.40 -1.43
C THR A 66 6.72 9.51 -2.70
N TYR A 67 5.45 9.16 -2.56
CA TYR A 67 4.40 9.45 -3.51
C TYR A 67 3.58 10.63 -3.00
N SER A 68 3.21 11.54 -3.90
CA SER A 68 2.27 12.63 -3.61
C SER A 68 1.33 12.84 -4.79
N SER A 69 0.08 13.18 -4.50
CA SER A 69 -0.94 13.55 -5.50
C SER A 69 -1.93 14.51 -4.87
N ASN A 70 -2.52 15.36 -5.71
CA ASN A 70 -3.58 16.31 -5.33
C ASN A 70 -4.93 15.96 -5.98
N GLU A 71 -5.07 14.78 -6.60
CA GLU A 71 -6.26 14.39 -7.37
C GLU A 71 -7.55 14.38 -6.54
N PHE A 72 -7.48 13.88 -5.30
CA PHE A 72 -8.60 13.79 -4.36
C PHE A 72 -8.36 14.60 -3.07
N GLY A 73 -7.40 15.53 -3.11
CA GLY A 73 -6.85 16.26 -1.96
C GLY A 73 -5.36 15.99 -1.78
N ASP A 74 -4.74 16.64 -0.80
CA ASP A 74 -3.30 16.53 -0.51
C ASP A 74 -2.93 15.15 0.05
N CYS A 75 -2.78 14.17 -0.86
CA CYS A 75 -2.34 12.83 -0.56
C CYS A 75 -0.82 12.77 -0.56
N LYS A 76 -0.25 12.20 0.51
CA LYS A 76 1.16 11.80 0.55
C LYS A 76 1.28 10.42 1.17
N ILE A 77 2.06 9.56 0.54
CA ILE A 77 2.38 8.23 1.06
C ILE A 77 3.89 8.05 1.04
N THR A 78 4.46 7.65 2.17
CA THR A 78 5.87 7.28 2.24
C THR A 78 5.99 5.77 2.42
N ILE A 79 6.90 5.15 1.66
CA ILE A 79 7.32 3.77 1.82
C ILE A 79 8.75 3.77 2.34
N THR A 80 8.94 3.30 3.57
CA THR A 80 10.26 3.16 4.21
C THR A 80 10.73 1.72 4.09
N PHE A 81 11.90 1.50 3.49
CA PHE A 81 12.55 0.21 3.38
C PHE A 81 13.31 -0.13 4.67
N VAL A 82 12.58 -0.58 5.70
CA VAL A 82 13.11 -0.78 7.06
C VAL A 82 14.25 -1.81 7.13
N LYS A 83 14.10 -2.94 6.42
CA LYS A 83 15.10 -4.01 6.32
C LYS A 83 14.79 -4.91 5.13
N PRO A 84 15.69 -5.80 4.70
CA PRO A 84 15.42 -6.71 3.58
C PRO A 84 14.08 -7.44 3.74
N GLY A 85 13.21 -7.27 2.75
CA GLY A 85 11.89 -7.90 2.71
C GLY A 85 10.83 -7.31 3.64
N THR A 86 11.09 -6.18 4.31
CA THR A 86 10.11 -5.46 5.12
C THR A 86 10.04 -4.00 4.71
N ILE A 87 8.83 -3.50 4.47
CA ILE A 87 8.56 -2.08 4.28
C ILE A 87 7.53 -1.60 5.29
N GLU A 88 7.58 -0.31 5.60
CA GLU A 88 6.53 0.39 6.33
C GLU A 88 5.93 1.44 5.40
N ALA A 89 4.61 1.44 5.28
CA ALA A 89 3.86 2.45 4.55
C ALA A 89 3.17 3.39 5.54
N THR A 90 3.30 4.69 5.31
CA THR A 90 2.65 5.74 6.09
C THR A 90 1.91 6.68 5.15
N GLN A 91 0.60 6.81 5.36
CA GLN A 91 -0.26 7.74 4.65
C GLN A 91 -0.44 9.01 5.48
N TYR A 92 -0.36 10.15 4.80
CA TYR A 92 -0.66 11.48 5.32
C TYR A 92 -1.88 12.03 4.58
N GLY A 93 -2.63 12.93 5.22
CA GLY A 93 -3.82 13.55 4.62
C GLY A 93 -5.12 12.76 4.79
N GLY A 94 -5.13 11.67 5.58
CA GLY A 94 -6.35 10.93 5.88
C GLY A 94 -7.04 10.41 4.61
N SER A 95 -8.30 10.78 4.38
CA SER A 95 -9.08 10.37 3.19
C SER A 95 -8.62 10.99 1.87
N ALA A 96 -7.67 11.93 1.87
CA ALA A 96 -7.21 12.65 0.68
C ALA A 96 -6.61 11.77 -0.43
N CYS A 97 -6.20 10.53 -0.10
CA CYS A 97 -5.67 9.58 -1.08
C CYS A 97 -6.75 8.83 -1.89
N GLY A 98 -8.05 9.11 -1.65
CA GLY A 98 -9.13 8.56 -2.48
C GLY A 98 -9.38 7.06 -2.32
N PHE A 99 -8.77 6.39 -1.33
CA PHE A 99 -8.95 4.94 -1.12
C PHE A 99 -10.35 4.52 -0.68
N GLY A 100 -11.20 5.45 -0.27
CA GLY A 100 -12.53 5.16 0.25
C GLY A 100 -12.58 4.95 1.76
N HIS A 101 -13.78 4.65 2.27
CA HIS A 101 -14.07 4.68 3.69
C HIS A 101 -13.26 3.64 4.48
N ASN A 102 -12.48 4.10 5.47
CA ASN A 102 -11.60 3.31 6.33
C ASN A 102 -10.48 2.53 5.63
N VAL A 103 -10.27 2.75 4.33
CA VAL A 103 -9.16 2.15 3.60
C VAL A 103 -7.93 3.04 3.74
N SER A 104 -6.81 2.45 4.17
CA SER A 104 -5.55 3.15 4.40
C SER A 104 -4.37 2.30 3.97
N ALA A 105 -3.33 2.95 3.44
CA ALA A 105 -2.06 2.32 3.12
C ALA A 105 -1.22 1.99 4.37
N ASN A 106 -1.55 2.55 5.55
CA ASN A 106 -0.74 2.41 6.75
C ASN A 106 -0.50 0.94 7.12
N GLY A 107 0.75 0.60 7.38
CA GLY A 107 1.10 -0.70 7.94
C GLY A 107 2.50 -1.18 7.57
N THR A 108 2.85 -2.34 8.14
CA THR A 108 4.13 -3.01 7.91
C THR A 108 3.92 -4.20 6.99
N TYR A 109 4.49 -4.14 5.79
CA TYR A 109 4.30 -5.14 4.76
C TYR A 109 5.54 -6.04 4.65
N LYS A 110 5.30 -7.32 4.40
CA LYS A 110 6.35 -8.32 4.18
C LYS A 110 6.40 -8.71 2.72
N LYS A 111 7.61 -8.81 2.19
CA LYS A 111 7.85 -9.23 0.82
C LYS A 111 7.41 -10.67 0.64
N VAL A 112 6.52 -10.91 -0.32
CA VAL A 112 6.06 -12.25 -0.69
C VAL A 112 6.74 -12.77 -1.93
N THR A 113 7.13 -11.88 -2.85
CA THR A 113 7.93 -12.24 -4.02
C THR A 113 8.87 -11.12 -4.43
N GLY A 114 10.05 -11.48 -4.94
CA GLY A 114 11.01 -10.57 -5.56
C GLY A 114 10.92 -10.47 -7.07
N VAL A 115 9.99 -11.21 -7.69
CA VAL A 115 9.71 -11.13 -9.12
C VAL A 115 9.32 -9.70 -9.46
N LYS A 116 9.83 -9.20 -10.59
CA LYS A 116 9.49 -7.88 -11.12
C LYS A 116 7.97 -7.84 -11.37
N PRO A 117 7.21 -7.00 -10.64
CA PRO A 117 5.76 -6.98 -10.78
C PRO A 117 5.35 -6.35 -12.11
N LYS A 118 4.21 -6.78 -12.64
CA LYS A 118 3.48 -6.06 -13.69
C LYS A 118 2.56 -5.07 -13.00
N ILE A 119 2.74 -3.79 -13.32
CA ILE A 119 1.96 -2.66 -12.84
C ILE A 119 1.60 -1.85 -14.07
#